data_AF-A0A6A6LJT7-F1
#
_entry.id   AF-A0A6A6LJT7-F1
#
_cell.length_a   1.000
_cell.length_b   1.000
_cell.length_c   1.000
_cell.angle_alpha   90.00
_cell.angle_beta   90.00
_cell.angle_gamma   90.00
#
_symmetry.space_group_name_H-M   'P 1'
#
loop_
_entity.id
_entity.type
_entity.pdbx_description
1 polymer ?
#
loop_
_entity_poly.entity_id
_entity_poly.type
_entity_poly.pdbx_seq_one_letter_code
_entity_poly.pdbx_strand_id
1 'polypeptide(L)'
;MDLGSSWVILICVVGALVALKRVLQRANWWLYEAKLGELQYALPPGDLGWPFIGNMWSFLKAFKSTDPDSFMRSITTRYGRCGIYKGFMFGKPSVFVTSPEACRRVLNDDEAFQPGWPKSTMELIGNKSFIGISYEEHKRLRRLTAAPVNGHEALLYM
;
A
#
# COMPACT_ATOMS: atom_id res chain seq x y z
N MET A 1 -48.41 -13.69 -10.75
CA MET A 1 -47.14 -13.15 -11.31
C MET A 1 -46.63 -14.21 -12.27
N ASP A 2 -46.65 -13.92 -13.57
CA ASP A 2 -46.25 -14.89 -14.60
C ASP A 2 -44.76 -15.21 -14.47
N LEU A 3 -44.44 -16.50 -14.52
CA LEU A 3 -43.08 -17.01 -14.36
C LEU A 3 -42.09 -16.31 -15.32
N GLY A 4 -42.53 -15.96 -16.54
CA GLY A 4 -41.74 -15.24 -17.53
C GLY A 4 -41.38 -13.79 -17.13
N SER A 5 -42.27 -13.10 -16.41
CA SER A 5 -42.02 -11.72 -15.94
C SER A 5 -40.93 -11.71 -14.85
N SER A 6 -40.93 -12.72 -13.97
CA SER A 6 -39.90 -12.88 -12.93
C SER A 6 -38.49 -13.12 -13.51
N TRP A 7 -38.37 -13.91 -14.59
CA TRP A 7 -37.08 -14.16 -15.25
C TRP A 7 -36.52 -12.92 -15.93
N VAL A 8 -37.37 -12.10 -16.56
CA VAL A 8 -36.93 -10.83 -17.18
C VAL A 8 -36.40 -9.88 -16.11
N ILE A 9 -37.08 -9.75 -14.97
CA ILE A 9 -36.61 -8.93 -13.85
C ILE A 9 -35.24 -9.43 -13.35
N LEU A 10 -35.07 -10.75 -13.19
CA LEU A 10 -33.81 -11.33 -12.74
C LEU A 10 -32.66 -10.99 -13.70
N ILE A 11 -32.86 -11.15 -15.00
CA ILE A 11 -31.84 -10.86 -16.02
C ILE A 11 -31.46 -9.37 -16.00
N CYS A 12 -32.43 -8.47 -15.91
CA CYS A 12 -32.19 -7.03 -15.81
C CYS A 12 -31.39 -6.67 -14.56
N VAL A 13 -31.72 -7.26 -13.40
CA VAL A 13 -31.00 -7.04 -12.15
C VAL A 13 -29.56 -7.55 -12.26
N VAL A 14 -29.34 -8.76 -12.78
CA VAL A 14 -27.99 -9.31 -12.97
C VAL A 14 -27.18 -8.45 -13.94
N GLY A 15 -27.78 -8.02 -15.05
CA GLY A 15 -27.14 -7.12 -16.02
C GLY A 15 -26.74 -5.78 -15.39
N ALA A 16 -27.62 -5.17 -14.61
CA ALA A 16 -27.34 -3.93 -13.89
C ALA A 16 -26.20 -4.10 -12.87
N LEU A 17 -26.16 -5.20 -12.13
CA LEU A 17 -25.09 -5.50 -11.17
C LEU A 17 -23.73 -5.70 -11.86
N VAL A 18 -23.70 -6.38 -13.01
CA VAL A 18 -22.47 -6.57 -13.80
C VAL A 18 -21.97 -5.24 -14.35
N ALA A 19 -22.86 -4.42 -14.90
CA ALA A 19 -22.53 -3.08 -15.40
C ALA A 19 -21.99 -2.19 -14.28
N LEU A 20 -22.66 -2.16 -13.13
CA LEU A 20 -22.22 -1.42 -11.94
C LEU A 20 -20.83 -1.87 -11.49
N LYS A 21 -20.59 -3.19 -11.40
CA LYS A 21 -19.28 -3.74 -11.04
C LYS A 21 -18.19 -3.30 -12.01
N ARG A 22 -18.46 -3.29 -13.32
CA ARG A 22 -17.49 -2.84 -14.35
C ARG A 22 -17.17 -1.36 -14.21
N VAL A 23 -18.18 -0.52 -13.96
CA VAL A 23 -18.00 0.92 -13.71
C VAL A 23 -17.15 1.14 -12.46
N LEU A 24 -17.47 0.45 -11.36
CA LEU A 24 -16.70 0.55 -10.12
C LEU A 24 -15.23 0.12 -10.30
N GLN A 25 -14.99 -0.97 -11.04
CA GLN A 25 -13.62 -1.41 -11.33
C GLN A 25 -12.82 -0.40 -12.17
N ARG A 26 -13.47 0.36 -13.05
CA ARG A 26 -12.83 1.41 -13.86
C ARG A 26 -12.73 2.76 -13.15
N ALA A 27 -13.53 3.01 -12.11
CA ALA A 27 -13.57 4.30 -11.42
C ALA A 27 -12.21 4.69 -10.84
N ASN A 28 -11.48 3.75 -10.21
CA ASN A 28 -10.13 4.04 -9.70
C ASN A 28 -9.15 4.41 -10.82
N TRP A 29 -9.23 3.73 -11.97
CA TRP A 29 -8.41 4.05 -13.13
C TRP A 29 -8.71 5.47 -13.66
N TRP A 30 -9.99 5.83 -13.82
CA TRP A 30 -10.39 7.19 -14.24
C TRP A 30 -9.97 8.28 -13.25
N LEU A 31 -10.03 8.01 -11.95
CA LEU A 31 -9.73 9.00 -10.93
C LEU A 31 -8.23 9.26 -10.74
N TYR A 32 -7.41 8.23 -10.86
CA TYR A 32 -5.99 8.28 -10.52
C TYR A 32 -5.06 8.12 -11.72
N GLU A 33 -5.30 7.11 -12.57
CA GLU A 33 -4.38 6.80 -13.67
C GLU A 33 -4.61 7.69 -14.90
N ALA A 34 -5.87 8.00 -15.24
CA ALA A 34 -6.16 8.86 -16.38
C ALA A 34 -5.60 10.29 -16.23
N LYS A 35 -5.36 10.74 -14.99
CA LYS A 35 -4.77 12.05 -14.70
C LYS A 35 -3.25 12.10 -14.93
N LEU A 36 -2.60 10.94 -15.07
CA LEU A 36 -1.13 10.86 -15.23
C LEU A 36 -0.67 11.06 -16.68
N GLY A 37 -1.58 11.10 -17.66
CA GLY A 37 -1.21 11.24 -19.08
C GLY A 37 -0.26 10.12 -19.53
N GLU A 38 0.83 10.47 -20.19
CA GLU A 38 1.86 9.52 -20.67
C GLU A 38 2.55 8.74 -19.54
N LEU A 39 2.59 9.26 -18.31
CA LEU A 39 3.22 8.58 -17.18
C LEU A 39 2.47 7.31 -16.77
N GLN A 40 1.22 7.13 -17.19
CA GLN A 40 0.46 5.91 -16.91
C GLN A 40 1.13 4.65 -17.47
N TYR A 41 1.88 4.78 -18.57
CA TYR A 41 2.58 3.67 -19.21
C TYR A 41 3.88 3.28 -18.51
N ALA A 42 4.42 4.18 -17.68
CA ALA A 42 5.60 3.93 -16.86
C ALA A 42 5.25 3.36 -15.47
N LEU A 43 3.97 3.21 -15.15
CA LEU A 43 3.55 2.67 -13.85
C LEU A 43 3.93 1.20 -13.72
N PRO A 44 4.36 0.76 -12.52
CA PRO A 44 4.61 -0.65 -12.28
C PRO A 44 3.33 -1.48 -12.45
N PRO A 45 3.45 -2.78 -12.73
CA PRO A 45 2.31 -3.66 -12.86
C PRO A 45 1.55 -3.76 -11.53
N GLY A 46 0.23 -3.97 -11.61
CA GLY A 46 -0.62 -4.07 -10.43
C GLY A 46 -2.03 -3.55 -10.66
N ASP A 47 -2.85 -3.59 -9.60
CA ASP A 47 -4.22 -3.10 -9.63
C ASP A 47 -4.55 -2.22 -8.42
N LEU A 48 -5.30 -1.15 -8.69
CA LEU A 48 -5.82 -0.25 -7.65
C LEU A 48 -7.02 -0.85 -6.89
N GLY A 49 -7.48 -2.07 -7.23
CA GLY A 49 -8.59 -2.74 -6.58
C GLY A 49 -9.92 -1.98 -6.65
N TRP A 50 -10.78 -2.23 -5.66
CA TRP A 50 -12.08 -1.57 -5.53
C TRP A 50 -11.96 -0.08 -5.18
N PRO A 51 -12.90 0.78 -5.60
CA PRO A 51 -12.92 2.18 -5.18
C PRO A 51 -12.89 2.34 -3.66
N PHE A 52 -12.13 3.32 -3.18
CA PHE A 52 -11.93 3.70 -1.76
C PHE A 52 -11.26 2.66 -0.86
N ILE A 53 -11.49 1.36 -1.07
CA ILE A 53 -10.95 0.29 -0.23
C ILE A 53 -9.72 -0.35 -0.85
N GLY A 54 -9.69 -0.50 -2.17
CA GLY A 54 -8.56 -1.02 -2.92
C GLY A 54 -8.15 -2.42 -2.47
N ASN A 55 -6.88 -2.56 -2.11
CA ASN A 55 -6.26 -3.81 -1.67
C ASN A 55 -6.34 -4.03 -0.14
N MET A 56 -6.96 -3.10 0.59
CA MET A 56 -6.99 -3.08 2.06
C MET A 56 -7.70 -4.31 2.65
N TRP A 57 -8.76 -4.82 2.01
CA TRP A 57 -9.43 -6.06 2.44
C TRP A 57 -8.52 -7.29 2.37
N SER A 58 -7.76 -7.43 1.28
CA SER A 58 -6.82 -8.54 1.10
C SER A 58 -5.70 -8.46 2.12
N PHE A 59 -5.20 -7.24 2.39
CA PHE A 59 -4.20 -6.98 3.41
C PHE A 59 -4.72 -7.30 4.81
N LEU A 60 -5.90 -6.82 5.21
CA LEU A 60 -6.48 -7.13 6.52
C LEU A 60 -6.74 -8.61 6.70
N LYS A 61 -7.19 -9.30 5.65
CA LYS A 61 -7.42 -10.74 5.68
C LYS A 61 -6.11 -11.51 5.93
N ALA A 62 -5.05 -11.17 5.20
CA ALA A 62 -3.74 -11.77 5.39
C ALA A 62 -3.16 -11.43 6.78
N PHE A 63 -3.27 -10.17 7.20
CA PHE A 63 -2.76 -9.69 8.49
C PHE A 63 -3.45 -10.36 9.69
N LYS A 64 -4.75 -10.65 9.58
CA LYS A 64 -5.50 -11.42 10.61
C LYS A 64 -5.27 -12.93 10.54
N SER A 65 -4.60 -13.42 9.51
CA SER A 65 -4.29 -14.84 9.35
C SER A 65 -2.93 -15.17 9.97
N THR A 66 -2.63 -16.47 10.07
CA THR A 66 -1.33 -16.96 10.53
C THR A 66 -0.19 -16.68 9.54
N ASP A 67 -0.50 -16.37 8.27
CA ASP A 67 0.49 -16.11 7.20
C ASP A 67 0.29 -14.71 6.59
N PRO A 68 0.85 -13.65 7.20
CA PRO A 68 0.74 -12.28 6.68
C PRO A 68 1.45 -12.09 5.33
N ASP A 69 2.48 -12.90 5.04
CA ASP A 69 3.23 -12.84 3.77
C ASP A 69 2.39 -13.30 2.57
N SER A 70 1.28 -14.01 2.82
CA SER A 70 0.32 -14.41 1.79
C SER A 70 -0.17 -13.23 0.94
N PHE A 71 -0.27 -12.02 1.51
CA PHE A 71 -0.63 -10.82 0.77
C PHE A 71 0.38 -10.49 -0.33
N MET A 72 1.66 -10.33 0.03
CA MET A 72 2.72 -10.00 -0.93
C MET A 72 2.99 -11.13 -1.90
N ARG A 73 2.86 -12.38 -1.44
CA ARG A 73 2.95 -13.58 -2.30
C ARG A 73 1.85 -13.56 -3.35
N SER A 74 0.61 -13.19 -2.99
CA SER A 74 -0.50 -13.12 -3.95
C SER A 74 -0.27 -12.07 -5.05
N ILE A 75 0.31 -10.91 -4.70
CA ILE A 75 0.66 -9.85 -5.65
C ILE A 75 1.75 -10.34 -6.59
N THR A 76 2.82 -10.92 -6.04
CA THR A 76 3.96 -11.43 -6.81
C THR A 76 3.54 -12.55 -7.77
N THR A 77 2.66 -13.46 -7.33
CA THR A 77 2.14 -14.53 -8.19
C THR A 77 1.26 -13.99 -9.32
N ARG A 78 0.48 -12.91 -9.07
CA ARG A 78 -0.42 -12.35 -10.07
C ARG A 78 0.29 -11.46 -11.10
N TYR A 79 1.28 -10.68 -10.67
CA TYR A 79 1.93 -9.65 -11.49
C TYR A 79 3.36 -10.01 -11.91
N GLY A 80 3.86 -11.18 -11.51
CA GLY A 80 5.22 -11.61 -11.77
C GLY A 80 6.21 -11.11 -10.72
N ARG A 81 7.48 -11.53 -10.83
CA ARG A 81 8.55 -11.21 -9.86
C ARG A 81 9.33 -9.94 -10.26
N CYS A 82 8.63 -8.85 -10.55
CA CYS A 82 9.26 -7.58 -10.95
C CYS A 82 9.79 -6.75 -9.76
N GLY A 83 9.32 -7.03 -8.54
CA GLY A 83 9.85 -6.39 -7.32
C GLY A 83 9.26 -5.01 -7.01
N ILE A 84 8.47 -4.43 -7.91
CA ILE A 84 7.78 -3.16 -7.74
C ILE A 84 6.37 -3.30 -8.31
N TYR A 85 5.35 -2.95 -7.53
CA TYR A 85 3.94 -3.13 -7.89
C TYR A 85 3.12 -1.91 -7.54
N LYS A 86 2.13 -1.56 -8.36
CA LYS A 86 1.13 -0.55 -7.98
C LYS A 86 -0.04 -1.18 -7.22
N GLY A 87 -0.66 -0.40 -6.35
CA GLY A 87 -1.96 -0.72 -5.79
C GLY A 87 -2.58 0.42 -5.01
N PHE A 88 -3.56 0.11 -4.18
CA PHE A 88 -4.29 1.12 -3.42
C PHE A 88 -4.40 0.71 -1.95
N MET A 89 -3.84 1.54 -1.06
CA MET A 89 -3.76 1.32 0.38
C MET A 89 -4.04 2.59 1.15
N PHE A 90 -4.65 2.46 2.33
CA PHE A 90 -4.93 3.58 3.23
C PHE A 90 -5.63 4.78 2.56
N GLY A 91 -6.51 4.51 1.60
CA GLY A 91 -7.26 5.54 0.87
C GLY A 91 -6.45 6.27 -0.22
N LYS A 92 -5.25 5.81 -0.56
CA LYS A 92 -4.38 6.43 -1.57
C LYS A 92 -3.81 5.40 -2.56
N PRO A 93 -3.56 5.79 -3.82
CA PRO A 93 -2.69 5.03 -4.71
C PRO A 93 -1.30 4.89 -4.07
N SER A 94 -0.72 3.70 -4.16
CA SER A 94 0.52 3.34 -3.48
C SER A 94 1.37 2.43 -4.36
N VAL A 95 2.68 2.45 -4.14
CA VAL A 95 3.63 1.55 -4.79
C VAL A 95 4.23 0.63 -3.72
N PHE A 96 4.12 -0.68 -3.93
CA PHE A 96 4.76 -1.69 -3.12
C PHE A 96 6.12 -2.04 -3.69
N VAL A 97 7.12 -2.12 -2.83
CA VAL A 97 8.49 -2.44 -3.23
C VAL A 97 8.93 -3.67 -2.44
N THR A 98 9.45 -4.67 -3.15
CA THR A 98 9.93 -5.94 -2.56
C THR A 98 11.34 -6.31 -3.01
N SER A 99 11.86 -5.71 -4.07
CA SER A 99 13.26 -5.92 -4.49
C SER A 99 14.22 -5.22 -3.52
N PRO A 100 15.30 -5.89 -3.06
CA PRO A 100 16.27 -5.32 -2.14
C PRO A 100 16.86 -3.98 -2.61
N GLU A 101 17.14 -3.85 -3.91
CA GLU A 101 17.75 -2.66 -4.51
C GLU A 101 16.82 -1.45 -4.40
N ALA A 102 15.55 -1.62 -4.74
CA ALA A 102 14.57 -0.54 -4.65
C ALA A 102 14.19 -0.23 -3.19
N CYS A 103 14.09 -1.23 -2.31
CA CYS A 103 13.94 -1.00 -0.88
C CYS A 103 15.10 -0.17 -0.32
N ARG A 104 16.34 -0.52 -0.70
CA ARG A 104 17.54 0.23 -0.30
C ARG A 104 17.50 1.67 -0.79
N ARG A 105 17.03 1.92 -2.02
CA ARG A 105 16.88 3.29 -2.54
C ARG A 105 15.85 4.09 -1.73
N VAL A 106 14.65 3.54 -1.53
CA VAL A 106 13.57 4.20 -0.77
C VAL A 106 13.98 4.52 0.68
N LEU A 107 14.80 3.66 1.30
CA LEU A 107 15.22 3.82 2.69
C LEU A 107 16.45 4.72 2.89
N ASN A 108 17.20 5.05 1.83
CA ASN A 108 18.42 5.89 1.94
C ASN A 108 18.25 7.28 1.32
N ASP A 109 17.25 7.47 0.46
CA ASP A 109 17.00 8.74 -0.23
C ASP A 109 15.94 9.55 0.53
N ASP A 110 16.40 10.20 1.61
CA ASP A 110 15.54 11.00 2.50
C ASP A 110 15.04 12.30 1.85
N GLU A 111 15.64 12.73 0.74
CA GLU A 111 15.19 13.90 -0.03
C GLU A 111 13.99 13.54 -0.91
N ALA A 112 14.03 12.37 -1.56
CA ALA A 112 12.93 11.91 -2.41
C ALA A 112 11.79 11.22 -1.63
N PHE A 113 12.08 10.60 -0.47
CA PHE A 113 11.12 9.82 0.31
C PHE A 113 11.05 10.27 1.76
N GLN A 114 9.83 10.43 2.26
CA GLN A 114 9.57 10.72 3.68
C GLN A 114 8.60 9.69 4.27
N PRO A 115 8.69 9.41 5.58
CA PRO A 115 7.71 8.56 6.27
C PRO A 115 6.28 9.09 6.10
N GLY A 116 5.41 8.28 5.50
CA GLY A 116 4.04 8.66 5.12
C GLY A 116 2.95 7.92 5.89
N TRP A 117 3.09 7.77 7.21
CA TRP A 117 2.11 7.01 8.01
C TRP A 117 0.72 7.65 8.03
N PRO A 118 -0.37 6.85 8.02
CA PRO A 118 -1.72 7.38 8.15
C PRO A 118 -1.91 8.19 9.43
N LYS A 119 -2.70 9.27 9.37
CA LYS A 119 -2.96 10.14 10.54
C LYS A 119 -3.47 9.36 11.75
N SER A 120 -4.38 8.41 11.54
CA SER A 120 -4.90 7.54 12.60
C SER A 120 -3.81 6.70 13.27
N THR A 121 -2.86 6.18 12.50
CA THR A 121 -1.71 5.44 13.02
C THR A 121 -0.79 6.36 13.82
N MET A 122 -0.55 7.58 13.34
CA MET A 122 0.26 8.57 14.06
C MET A 122 -0.37 9.00 15.39
N GLU A 123 -1.70 9.17 15.39
CA GLU A 123 -2.48 9.53 16.59
C GLU A 123 -2.48 8.39 17.62
N LEU A 124 -2.56 7.13 17.18
CA LEU A 124 -2.48 5.94 18.03
C LEU A 124 -1.07 5.69 18.61
N ILE A 125 -0.02 5.84 17.80
CA ILE A 125 1.38 5.61 18.24
C ILE A 125 1.89 6.81 19.07
N GLY A 126 1.28 7.98 18.90
CA GLY A 126 1.63 9.22 19.58
C GLY A 126 2.64 10.05 18.79
N ASN A 127 2.41 11.37 18.73
CA ASN A 127 3.20 12.36 17.98
C ASN A 127 4.67 12.49 18.44
N LYS A 128 5.06 11.83 19.55
CA LYS A 128 6.44 11.80 20.07
C LYS A 128 7.12 10.44 19.90
N SER A 129 6.47 9.48 19.25
CA SER A 129 7.11 8.19 18.93
C SER A 129 8.15 8.37 17.83
N PHE A 130 9.19 7.54 17.82
CA PHE A 130 10.23 7.51 16.77
C PHE A 130 9.68 7.53 15.34
N ILE A 131 8.43 7.13 15.12
CA ILE A 131 7.83 7.09 13.78
C ILE A 131 7.30 8.48 13.34
N GLY A 132 7.02 9.38 14.29
CA GLY A 132 6.49 10.73 14.06
C GLY A 132 7.46 11.88 14.32
N ILE A 133 8.72 11.59 14.63
CA ILE A 133 9.75 12.59 14.89
C ILE A 133 10.21 13.23 13.57
N SER A 134 10.37 14.56 13.55
CA SER A 134 10.94 15.32 12.44
C SER A 134 12.30 14.73 12.00
N TYR A 135 12.60 14.77 10.69
CA TYR A 135 13.88 14.32 10.13
C TYR A 135 15.11 14.89 10.88
N GLU A 136 15.05 16.14 11.31
CA GLU A 136 16.14 16.79 12.06
C GLU A 136 16.34 16.21 13.45
N GLU A 137 15.24 15.91 14.15
CA GLU A 137 15.28 15.28 15.46
C GLU A 137 15.70 13.81 15.35
N HIS A 138 15.30 13.09 14.29
CA HIS A 138 15.77 11.72 13.99
C HIS A 138 17.27 11.68 13.70
N LYS A 139 17.78 12.60 12.88
CA LYS A 139 19.22 12.74 12.57
C LYS A 139 20.02 13.11 13.81
N ARG A 140 19.50 13.99 14.67
CA ARG A 140 20.13 14.36 15.94
C ARG A 140 20.13 13.18 16.91
N LEU A 141 19.02 12.47 17.03
CA LEU A 141 18.88 11.31 17.91
C LEU A 141 19.77 10.16 17.45
N ARG A 142 19.81 9.83 16.15
CA ARG A 142 20.72 8.82 15.57
C ARG A 142 22.19 9.16 15.77
N ARG A 143 22.58 10.43 15.70
CA ARG A 143 23.94 10.88 16.06
C ARG A 143 24.23 10.67 17.54
N LEU A 144 23.26 10.99 18.41
CA LEU A 144 23.39 10.86 19.86
C LEU A 144 23.37 9.40 20.35
N THR A 145 22.65 8.50 19.69
CA THR A 145 22.59 7.07 20.05
C THR A 145 23.60 6.20 19.32
N ALA A 146 24.07 6.56 18.13
CA ALA A 146 25.13 5.82 17.46
C ALA A 146 26.48 5.91 18.20
N ALA A 147 26.76 7.02 18.87
CA ALA A 147 27.98 7.22 19.65
C ALA A 147 28.12 6.24 20.84
N PRO A 148 27.12 6.05 21.72
CA PRO A 148 27.20 5.07 22.81
C PRO A 148 27.04 3.61 22.33
N VAL A 149 26.33 3.36 21.23
CA VAL A 149 26.14 1.99 20.71
C VAL A 149 27.38 1.45 19.98
N ASN A 150 28.17 2.33 19.33
CA ASN A 150 29.44 1.95 18.67
C ASN A 150 30.69 2.29 19.50
N GLY A 151 30.50 2.84 20.71
CA GLY A 151 31.61 3.16 21.62
C GLY A 151 32.23 1.88 22.18
N HIS A 152 33.56 1.80 22.20
CA HIS A 152 34.31 0.65 22.73
C HIS A 152 33.98 0.31 24.20
N GLU A 153 33.32 1.21 24.94
CA GLU A 153 32.89 0.96 26.33
C GLU A 153 31.76 -0.07 26.46
N ALA A 154 30.95 -0.31 25.41
CA ALA A 154 29.90 -1.33 25.46
C ALA A 154 30.46 -2.78 25.46
N LEU A 155 31.72 -2.96 25.04
CA LEU A 155 32.41 -4.26 25.04
C LEU A 155 33.12 -4.57 26.36
N LEU A 156 33.23 -3.61 27.28
CA LEU A 156 33.92 -3.77 28.56
C LEU A 156 33.04 -4.35 29.68
N TYR A 157 31.74 -4.48 29.45
CA TYR A 157 30.76 -5.00 30.41
C TYR A 157 30.07 -6.30 29.96
N MET A 158 30.61 -6.99 28.95
CA MET A 158 30.22 -8.35 28.56
C MET A 158 31.40 -9.29 28.78
#